data_AF-A0A7V9QBZ9-F1
#
_entry.id   AF-A0A7V9QBZ9-F1
#
_cell.length_a   1.000
_cell.length_b   1.000
_cell.length_c   1.000
_cell.angle_alpha   90.00
_cell.angle_beta   90.00
_cell.angle_gamma   90.00
#
_symmetry.space_group_name_H-M   'P 1'
#
loop_
_entity.id
_entity.type
_entity.pdbx_description
1 polymer ?
#
loop_
_entity_poly.entity_id
_entity_poly.type
_entity_poly.pdbx_seq_one_letter_code
_entity_poly.pdbx_strand_id
1 'polypeptide(L)'
;DLPVSDHGVLDSYRLETEGKSARYTRLIRELPAGLSEWAVHPSLGNAEARALEPESWQVRRADFEFFTSPEARELLDREGITILDYRALQLHWSS
;
A
#
# COMPACT_ATOMS: atom_id res chain seq x y z
N ASP A 1 12.14 9.44 13.30
CA ASP A 1 11.56 8.08 13.38
C ASP A 1 10.53 8.02 14.48
N LEU A 2 9.31 7.63 14.15
CA LEU A 2 8.33 7.24 15.16
C LEU A 2 8.83 5.93 15.79
N PRO A 3 8.79 5.74 17.11
CA PRO A 3 9.48 4.66 17.83
C PRO A 3 8.93 3.24 17.55
N VAL A 4 8.17 3.05 16.47
CA VAL A 4 7.39 1.84 16.19
C VAL A 4 7.71 1.26 14.81
N SER A 5 8.14 2.04 13.82
CA SER A 5 8.43 1.51 12.47
C SER A 5 9.93 1.31 12.30
N ASP A 6 10.33 0.08 11.96
CA ASP A 6 11.75 -0.27 11.72
C ASP A 6 12.32 0.45 10.48
N HIS A 7 11.43 0.83 9.55
CA HIS A 7 11.77 1.41 8.25
C HIS A 7 10.91 2.65 7.95
N GLY A 8 11.36 3.46 6.98
CA GLY A 8 10.63 4.64 6.55
C GLY A 8 9.27 4.33 5.93
N VAL A 9 8.30 5.23 6.14
CA VAL A 9 6.95 5.08 5.59
C VAL A 9 6.95 5.32 4.09
N LEU A 10 6.40 4.38 3.33
CA LEU A 10 6.13 4.57 1.90
C LEU A 10 4.80 5.29 1.73
N ASP A 11 4.81 6.42 1.03
CA ASP A 11 3.59 7.09 0.56
C ASP A 11 3.39 6.78 -0.93
N SER A 12 2.40 5.94 -1.23
CA SER A 12 2.08 5.51 -2.59
C SER A 12 1.68 6.66 -3.51
N TYR A 13 1.19 7.78 -2.97
CA TYR A 13 0.82 8.94 -3.78
C TYR A 13 2.02 9.57 -4.48
N ARG A 14 3.22 9.36 -3.94
CA ARG A 14 4.50 9.89 -4.47
C ARG A 14 5.15 8.97 -5.50
N LEU A 15 4.58 7.80 -5.75
CA LEU A 15 5.08 6.90 -6.78
C LEU A 15 4.52 7.27 -8.14
N GLU A 16 5.35 7.17 -9.17
CA GLU A 16 4.93 7.32 -10.57
C GLU A 16 3.75 6.39 -10.89
N THR A 17 2.77 6.92 -11.62
CA THR A 17 1.57 6.16 -11.98
C THR A 17 1.87 5.15 -13.09
N GLU A 18 2.70 5.52 -14.05
CA GLU A 18 3.11 4.61 -15.10
C GLU A 18 3.99 3.49 -14.52
N GLY A 19 3.63 2.23 -14.80
CA GLY A 19 4.37 1.07 -14.29
C GLY A 19 4.23 0.81 -12.79
N LYS A 20 3.30 1.49 -12.10
CA LYS A 20 3.14 1.42 -10.63
C LYS A 20 2.98 -0.01 -10.09
N SER A 21 2.20 -0.86 -10.77
CA SER A 21 2.02 -2.27 -10.38
C SER A 21 3.32 -3.07 -10.39
N ALA A 22 4.18 -2.85 -11.41
CA ALA A 22 5.50 -3.49 -11.46
C ALA A 22 6.41 -2.94 -10.36
N ARG A 23 6.30 -1.63 -10.06
CA ARG A 23 7.03 -1.01 -8.95
C ARG A 23 6.62 -1.59 -7.60
N TYR A 24 5.33 -1.78 -7.34
CA TYR A 24 4.85 -2.44 -6.11
C TYR A 24 5.35 -3.86 -6.00
N THR A 25 5.25 -4.64 -7.08
CA THR A 25 5.75 -6.02 -7.11
C THR A 25 7.22 -6.09 -6.69
N ARG A 26 8.04 -5.19 -7.25
CA ARG A 26 9.45 -5.08 -6.88
C ARG A 26 9.64 -4.68 -5.41
N LEU A 27 8.94 -3.64 -4.96
CA LEU A 27 9.02 -3.15 -3.59
C LEU A 27 8.64 -4.23 -2.56
N ILE A 28 7.58 -5.00 -2.84
CA ILE A 28 7.13 -6.11 -1.98
C ILE A 28 8.22 -7.18 -1.85
N ARG A 29 8.86 -7.57 -2.96
CA ARG A 29 9.97 -8.55 -2.96
C ARG A 29 11.24 -8.03 -2.26
N GLU A 30 11.43 -6.73 -2.26
CA GLU A 30 12.59 -6.06 -1.67
C GLU A 30 12.32 -5.59 -0.22
N LEU A 31 11.16 -5.92 0.36
CA LEU A 31 10.83 -5.51 1.73
C LEU A 31 11.89 -6.05 2.71
N PRO A 32 12.44 -5.19 3.57
CA PRO A 32 13.36 -5.62 4.61
C PRO A 32 12.60 -6.41 5.69
N ALA A 33 13.32 -7.28 6.41
CA ALA A 33 12.78 -7.92 7.61
C ALA A 33 12.40 -6.86 8.66
N GLY A 34 11.31 -7.10 9.38
CA GLY A 34 10.77 -6.20 10.40
C GLY A 34 9.45 -5.54 9.98
N LEU A 35 9.09 -4.48 10.69
CA LEU A 35 7.85 -3.74 10.47
C LEU A 35 8.03 -2.63 9.43
N SER A 36 7.32 -2.77 8.32
CA SER A 36 7.22 -1.75 7.27
C SER A 36 5.81 -1.18 7.20
N GLU A 37 5.69 0.13 6.91
CA GLU A 37 4.41 0.82 6.82
C GLU A 37 4.25 1.51 5.46
N TRP A 38 3.14 1.21 4.78
CA TRP A 38 2.79 1.80 3.49
C TRP A 38 1.46 2.52 3.58
N ALA A 39 1.45 3.82 3.32
CA ALA A 39 0.24 4.62 3.12
C ALA A 39 -0.23 4.47 1.67
N VAL A 40 -1.36 3.78 1.49
CA VAL A 40 -2.00 3.53 0.20
C VAL A 40 -3.27 4.37 0.02
N HIS A 41 -3.53 4.86 -1.20
CA HIS A 41 -4.64 5.78 -1.48
C HIS A 41 -5.65 5.22 -2.50
N PRO A 42 -6.18 4.00 -2.31
CA PRO A 42 -7.04 3.36 -3.31
C PRO A 42 -8.34 4.15 -3.56
N SER A 43 -8.68 4.31 -4.83
CA SER A 43 -9.97 4.86 -5.28
C SER A 43 -10.50 4.11 -6.51
N LEU A 44 -11.82 4.02 -6.64
CA LEU A 44 -12.46 3.39 -7.80
C LEU A 44 -12.18 4.13 -9.11
N GLY A 45 -11.77 5.40 -9.07
CA GLY A 45 -11.53 6.21 -10.28
C GLY A 45 -12.79 6.46 -11.11
N ASN A 46 -13.95 6.45 -10.45
CA ASN A 46 -15.27 6.69 -11.04
C ASN A 46 -15.46 8.19 -11.39
N ALA A 47 -16.61 8.54 -11.96
CA ALA A 47 -16.89 9.92 -12.38
C ALA A 47 -16.76 10.93 -11.23
N GLU A 48 -17.18 10.55 -10.02
CA GLU A 48 -17.05 11.39 -8.82
C GLU A 48 -15.58 11.60 -8.43
N ALA A 49 -14.78 10.53 -8.36
CA ALA A 49 -13.35 10.64 -8.07
C ALA A 49 -12.61 11.50 -9.10
N ARG A 50 -12.98 11.38 -10.38
CA ARG A 50 -12.44 12.22 -11.46
C ARG A 50 -12.86 13.68 -11.34
N ALA A 51 -14.05 13.96 -10.84
CA ALA A 51 -14.52 15.32 -10.60
C ALA A 51 -13.80 15.97 -9.40
N LEU A 52 -13.52 15.19 -8.35
CA LEU A 52 -12.80 15.66 -7.16
C LEU A 52 -11.29 15.85 -7.42
N GLU A 53 -10.67 14.95 -8.18
CA GLU A 53 -9.23 14.95 -8.46
C GLU A 53 -8.93 14.73 -9.96
N PRO A 54 -9.27 15.69 -10.83
CA PRO A 54 -9.18 15.51 -12.28
C PRO A 54 -7.77 15.21 -12.79
N GLU A 55 -6.75 15.75 -12.11
CA GLU A 55 -5.34 15.64 -12.52
C GLU A 55 -4.64 14.39 -11.96
N SER A 56 -5.20 13.75 -10.92
CA SER A 56 -4.46 12.74 -10.13
C SER A 56 -5.27 11.50 -9.76
N TRP A 57 -6.54 11.39 -10.15
CA TRP A 57 -7.38 10.22 -9.84
C TRP A 57 -6.76 8.89 -10.31
N GLN A 58 -5.93 8.91 -11.36
CA GLN A 58 -5.23 7.74 -11.89
C GLN A 58 -4.25 7.15 -10.88
N VAL A 59 -3.59 7.99 -10.07
CA VAL A 59 -2.66 7.55 -9.02
C VAL A 59 -3.38 6.62 -8.04
N ARG A 60 -4.57 7.06 -7.60
CA ARG A 60 -5.44 6.33 -6.66
C ARG A 60 -6.11 5.12 -7.28
N ARG A 61 -6.44 5.21 -8.58
CA ARG A 61 -6.98 4.08 -9.33
C ARG A 61 -5.94 2.96 -9.48
N ALA A 62 -4.69 3.28 -9.74
CA ALA A 62 -3.61 2.31 -9.82
C ALA A 62 -3.39 1.58 -8.49
N ASP A 63 -3.48 2.29 -7.36
CA ASP A 63 -3.44 1.67 -6.02
C ASP A 63 -4.58 0.67 -5.84
N PHE A 64 -5.82 1.09 -6.17
CA PHE A 64 -6.99 0.23 -6.07
C PHE A 64 -6.83 -1.02 -6.94
N GLU A 65 -6.43 -0.86 -8.20
CA GLU A 65 -6.27 -1.97 -9.14
C GLU A 65 -5.23 -2.98 -8.68
N PHE A 66 -4.09 -2.52 -8.17
CA PHE A 66 -3.06 -3.44 -7.68
C PHE A 66 -3.47 -4.11 -6.36
N PHE A 67 -3.82 -3.35 -5.31
CA PHE A 67 -4.03 -3.91 -3.98
C PHE A 67 -5.34 -4.70 -3.83
N THR A 68 -6.25 -4.65 -4.80
CA THR A 68 -7.44 -5.52 -4.84
C THR A 68 -7.29 -6.69 -5.80
N SER A 69 -6.14 -6.83 -6.46
CA SER A 69 -5.91 -7.87 -7.45
C SER A 69 -5.57 -9.23 -6.79
N PRO A 70 -5.92 -10.36 -7.43
CA PRO A 70 -5.47 -11.68 -7.00
C PRO A 70 -3.94 -11.79 -6.97
N GLU A 71 -3.26 -11.19 -7.94
CA GLU A 71 -1.80 -11.24 -8.07
C GLU A 71 -1.09 -10.58 -6.88
N ALA A 72 -1.61 -9.45 -6.37
CA ALA A 72 -1.06 -8.82 -5.18
C ALA A 72 -1.22 -9.72 -3.95
N ARG A 73 -2.37 -10.40 -3.81
CA ARG A 73 -2.59 -11.35 -2.72
C ARG A 73 -1.63 -12.54 -2.80
N GLU A 74 -1.52 -13.17 -3.97
CA GLU A 74 -0.61 -14.30 -4.19
C GLU A 74 0.85 -13.92 -3.97
N LEU A 75 1.24 -12.69 -4.33
CA LEU A 75 2.58 -12.18 -4.09
C LEU A 75 2.86 -12.05 -2.59
N LEU A 76 1.96 -11.42 -1.83
CA LEU A 76 2.11 -11.29 -0.37
C LEU A 76 2.22 -12.65 0.32
N ASP A 77 1.37 -13.60 -0.08
CA ASP A 77 1.39 -14.96 0.45
C ASP A 77 2.72 -15.68 0.12
N ARG A 78 3.23 -15.53 -1.12
CA ARG A 78 4.49 -16.14 -1.56
C ARG A 78 5.72 -15.57 -0.86
N GLU A 79 5.74 -14.27 -0.63
CA GLU A 79 6.84 -13.60 0.08
C GLU A 79 6.71 -13.74 1.61
N GLY A 80 5.66 -14.42 2.11
CA GLY A 80 5.45 -14.66 3.54
C GLY A 80 5.12 -13.39 4.34
N ILE A 81 4.50 -12.40 3.70
CA ILE A 81 4.21 -11.10 4.33
C ILE A 81 2.88 -11.17 5.06
N THR A 82 2.89 -10.78 6.33
CA THR A 82 1.68 -10.63 7.15
C THR A 82 1.20 -9.19 7.11
N ILE A 83 -0.03 -8.96 6.64
CA ILE A 83 -0.68 -7.65 6.73
C ILE A 83 -1.26 -7.46 8.12
N LEU A 84 -0.86 -6.38 8.78
CA LEU A 84 -1.35 -6.01 10.11
C LEU A 84 -2.43 -4.94 10.00
N ASP A 85 -3.47 -5.07 10.83
CA ASP A 85 -4.42 -4.00 11.09
C ASP A 85 -4.24 -3.44 12.50
N TYR A 86 -4.78 -2.24 12.75
CA TYR A 86 -4.70 -1.62 14.06
C TYR A 86 -5.44 -2.37 15.16
N ARG A 87 -6.38 -3.26 14.83
CA ARG A 87 -7.13 -4.03 15.84
C ARG A 87 -6.24 -5.08 16.49
N ALA A 88 -5.40 -5.74 15.69
CA ALA A 88 -4.39 -6.67 16.20
C ALA A 88 -3.39 -5.95 17.13
N LEU A 89 -2.99 -4.73 16.77
CA LEU A 89 -2.07 -3.92 17.58
C LEU A 89 -2.72 -3.39 18.86
N GLN A 90 -3.99 -2.96 18.79
CA GLN A 90 -4.76 -2.43 19.92
C GLN A 90 -4.81 -3.37 21.12
N LEU A 91 -4.84 -4.68 20.88
CA LEU A 91 -4.84 -5.70 21.95
C LEU A 91 -3.61 -5.60 22.88
N HIS A 92 -2.53 -4.96 22.41
CA HIS A 92 -1.27 -4.84 23.12
C HIS A 92 -0.96 -3.42 23.59
N TRP A 93 -1.85 -2.43 23.37
CA TRP A 93 -1.61 -1.03 23.78
C TRP A 93 -1.80 -0.75 25.28
N SER A 94 -2.44 -1.66 26.01
CA SER A 94 -2.73 -1.52 27.44
C SER A 94 -1.88 -2.43 28.34
N SER A 95 -0.83 -3.07 27.79
CA SER A 95 0.15 -3.86 28.55
C SER A 95 1.38 -3.06 28.89
#